data_AF-A0AAN8S4N9-F1
#
_entry.id   AF-A0AAN8S4N9-F1
#
_cell.length_a   1.000
_cell.length_b   1.000
_cell.length_c   1.000
_cell.angle_alpha   90.00
_cell.angle_beta   90.00
_cell.angle_gamma   90.00
#
_symmetry.space_group_name_H-M   'P 1'
#
loop_
_entity.id
_entity.type
_entity.pdbx_description
1 polymer ?
#
loop_
_entity_poly.entity_id
_entity_poly.type
_entity_poly.pdbx_seq_one_letter_code
_entity_poly.pdbx_strand_id
1 'polypeptide(L)' 'MSGMSGTINGELQVERSCAWEQAYDNNRPCSSVRSSPYSVVEHCSTCNTDACNAAFSMNAGMRVLPITMLVYLGAKYL' A
#
# COMPACT_ATOMS: atom_id res chain seq x y z
N MET A 1 6.84 -6.92 5.78
CA MET A 1 6.53 -5.58 5.21
C MET A 1 5.60 -4.82 6.14
N SER A 2 5.61 -3.48 6.08
CA SER A 2 4.74 -2.60 6.87
C SER A 2 4.22 -1.43 6.04
N GLY A 3 3.05 -0.92 6.42
CA GLY A 3 2.48 0.31 5.91
C GLY A 3 1.94 1.14 7.07
N MET A 4 2.27 2.43 7.08
CA MET A 4 1.72 3.43 7.99
C MET A 4 1.07 4.55 7.18
N SER A 5 -0.02 5.10 7.70
CA SER A 5 -0.69 6.26 7.14
C SER A 5 -0.97 7.27 8.23
N GLY A 6 -0.79 8.55 7.92
CA GLY A 6 -1.02 9.63 8.85
C GLY A 6 -1.12 10.98 8.15
N THR A 7 -1.57 11.99 8.88
CA THR A 7 -1.72 13.35 8.36
C THR A 7 -0.55 14.24 8.82
N ILE A 8 0.08 14.97 7.89
CA ILE A 8 1.08 16.01 8.19
C ILE A 8 0.62 17.30 7.53
N ASN A 9 0.46 18.38 8.31
CA ASN A 9 -0.02 19.68 7.81
C ASN A 9 -1.33 19.61 7.00
N GLY A 10 -2.21 18.65 7.31
CA GLY A 10 -3.48 18.43 6.61
C GLY A 10 -3.38 17.54 5.36
N GLU A 11 -2.19 17.06 5.01
CA GLU A 11 -1.97 16.17 3.87
C GLU A 11 -1.78 14.72 4.33
N LEU A 12 -2.44 13.78 3.64
CA LEU A 12 -2.31 12.35 3.88
C LEU A 12 -0.94 11.86 3.37
N GLN A 13 -0.11 11.38 4.28
CA GLN A 13 1.16 10.75 3.98
C GLN A 13 1.09 9.26 4.26
N VAL A 14 1.54 8.45 3.28
CA VAL A 14 1.59 7.00 3.39
C VAL A 14 3.04 6.54 3.30
N GLU A 15 3.54 5.92 4.37
CA GLU A 15 4.87 5.34 4.43
C GLU A 15 4.79 3.81 4.28
N ARG A 16 5.65 3.25 3.43
CA ARG A 16 5.69 1.81 3.13
C ARG A 16 7.12 1.32 3.18
N SER A 17 7.38 0.24 3.92
CA SER A 17 8.73 -0.25 4.11
C SER A 17 8.79 -1.76 4.35
N CYS A 18 9.99 -2.32 4.26
CA CYS A 18 10.27 -3.64 4.80
C CYS A 18 10.32 -3.55 6.32
N ALA A 19 9.75 -4.55 6.98
CA ALA A 19 9.67 -4.61 8.43
C ALA A 19 10.06 -6.00 8.90
N TRP A 20 10.88 -6.03 9.93
CA TRP A 20 11.32 -7.22 10.63
C TRP A 20 10.84 -7.14 12.07
N GLU A 21 10.28 -8.23 12.59
CA GLU A 21 9.94 -8.34 14.01
C GLU A 21 11.23 -8.55 14.80
N GLN A 22 11.74 -7.48 15.41
CA GLN A 22 12.78 -7.60 16.41
C GLN A 22 12.10 -7.72 17.78
N ALA A 23 12.34 -8.84 18.46
CA ALA A 23 11.61 -9.26 19.66
C ALA A 23 11.73 -8.30 20.86
N TYR A 24 12.67 -7.34 20.84
CA TYR A 24 13.08 -6.60 22.03
C TYR A 24 13.15 -5.08 21.89
N ASP A 25 12.82 -4.52 20.74
CA ASP A 25 13.03 -3.09 20.50
C ASP A 25 11.74 -2.30 20.34
N ASN A 26 11.75 -1.06 20.86
CA ASN A 26 10.73 -0.03 20.63
C ASN A 26 10.56 0.31 19.14
N ASN A 27 11.37 -0.30 18.28
CA ASN A 27 11.44 -0.12 16.84
C ASN A 27 10.48 -1.06 16.07
N ARG A 28 9.36 -1.43 16.69
CA ARG A 28 8.31 -2.25 16.06
C ARG A 28 7.83 -1.62 14.74
N PRO A 29 7.33 -2.43 13.80
CA PRO A 29 6.90 -1.95 12.48
C PRO A 29 5.79 -0.89 12.50
N CYS A 30 5.12 -0.69 13.64
CA CYS A 30 4.05 0.28 13.86
C CYS A 30 4.37 1.25 15.01
N SER A 31 5.65 1.39 15.38
CA SER A 31 6.04 2.28 16.46
C SER A 31 6.00 3.74 16.00
N SER A 32 5.39 4.59 16.82
CA SER A 32 5.40 6.05 16.64
C SER A 32 6.80 6.67 16.71
N VAL A 33 7.80 5.92 17.17
CA VAL A 33 9.21 6.34 17.15
C VAL A 33 9.75 6.42 15.71
N ARG A 34 9.16 5.67 14.77
CA ARG A 34 9.56 5.71 13.35
C ARG A 34 8.89 6.84 12.57
N SER A 35 7.79 7.39 13.08
CA SER A 35 7.05 8.47 12.43
C SER A 35 7.68 9.84 12.75
N SER A 36 7.59 10.77 11.80
CA SER A 36 8.02 12.15 12.01
C SER A 36 7.32 12.76 13.23
N PRO A 37 7.99 13.59 14.06
CA PRO A 37 7.37 14.17 15.27
C PRO A 37 6.12 15.02 14.99
N TYR A 38 5.90 15.42 13.73
CA TYR A 38 4.71 16.17 13.29
C TYR A 38 3.66 15.29 12.59
N SER A 39 3.83 13.98 12.62
CA SER A 39 2.92 13.03 11.99
C SER A 39 2.18 12.21 13.03
N VAL A 40 0.86 12.15 12.90
CA VAL A 40 0.01 11.27 13.69
C VAL A 40 -0.24 10.01 12.87
N VAL A 41 0.20 8.85 13.36
CA VAL A 41 -0.09 7.57 12.72
C VAL A 41 -1.56 7.22 12.98
N GLU A 42 -2.37 7.29 11.94
CA GLU A 42 -3.81 6.98 11.99
C GLU A 42 -4.07 5.51 11.69
N HIS A 43 -3.23 4.89 10.86
CA HIS A 43 -3.36 3.48 10.49
C HIS A 43 -1.99 2.83 10.38
N CYS A 44 -1.88 1.60 10.90
CA CYS A 44 -0.72 0.75 10.67
C CYS A 44 -1.13 -0.70 10.38
N SER A 45 -0.46 -1.31 9.40
CA SER A 45 -0.60 -2.73 9.07
C SER A 45 0.76 -3.36 8.76
N THR A 46 0.85 -4.67 9.00
CA THR A 46 2.01 -5.48 8.65
C THR A 46 1.56 -6.71 7.88
N CYS A 47 2.43 -7.20 7.00
CA CYS A 47 2.15 -8.35 6.16
C CYS A 47 3.47 -9.08 5.78
N ASN A 48 3.37 -10.37 5.50
CA ASN A 48 4.49 -11.30 5.38
C ASN A 48 4.69 -11.88 3.97
N THR A 49 3.97 -11.37 2.98
CA THR A 49 4.16 -11.74 1.57
C THR A 49 4.81 -10.60 0.80
N ASP A 50 5.46 -10.92 -0.32
CA ASP A 50 6.08 -9.90 -1.16
C ASP A 50 5.05 -8.91 -1.72
N ALA A 51 5.44 -7.64 -1.78
CA ALA A 51 4.65 -6.51 -2.27
C ALA A 51 3.24 -6.34 -1.64
N CYS A 52 2.98 -6.92 -0.47
CA CYS A 52 1.66 -6.87 0.16
C CYS A 52 1.20 -5.47 0.62
N ASN A 53 2.14 -4.53 0.75
CA ASN A 53 1.86 -3.13 1.06
C ASN A 53 1.81 -2.24 -0.20
N ALA A 54 1.80 -2.81 -1.41
CA ALA A 54 1.78 -2.04 -2.66
C ALA A 54 0.56 -1.11 -2.75
N ALA A 55 0.75 0.07 -3.34
CA ALA A 55 -0.32 1.05 -3.54
C ALA A 55 -1.40 0.58 -4.54
N PHE A 56 -1.06 -0.39 -5.39
CA PHE A 56 -1.91 -0.85 -6.48
C PHE A 56 -2.13 -2.36 -6.39
N SER A 57 -3.29 -2.74 -5.83
CA SER A 57 -3.82 -4.09 -6.01
C SER A 57 -4.75 -4.07 -7.21
N MET A 58 -4.31 -4.66 -8.32
CA MET A 58 -5.20 -4.87 -9.46
C MET A 58 -6.28 -5.87 -9.07
N ASN A 59 -7.45 -5.39 -8.67
CA ASN A 59 -8.63 -6.25 -8.57
C ASN A 59 -8.81 -6.99 -9.90
N ALA A 60 -9.10 -8.30 -9.83
CA ALA A 60 -9.16 -9.16 -11.01
C ALA A 60 -10.05 -8.58 -12.14
N GLY A 61 -11.10 -7.84 -11.78
CA GLY A 61 -11.97 -7.13 -12.74
C GLY A 61 -11.26 -6.07 -13.58
N MET A 62 -10.24 -5.36 -13.05
CA MET A 62 -9.47 -4.38 -13.83
C MET A 62 -8.54 -5.02 -14.85
N ARG A 63 -8.17 -6.31 -14.68
CA ARG A 63 -7.39 -7.05 -15.69
C ARG A 63 -8.22 -7.38 -16.93
N VAL A 64 -9.54 -7.45 -16.80
CA VAL A 64 -10.45 -7.84 -17.88
C VAL A 64 -10.77 -6.67 -18.80
N LEU A 65 -10.74 -5.44 -18.30
CA LEU A 65 -11.02 -4.21 -19.06
C LEU A 65 -10.25 -4.10 -20.38
N PRO A 66 -8.90 -4.20 -20.41
CA PRO A 66 -8.15 -4.07 -21.66
C PRO A 66 -8.48 -5.18 -22.67
N ILE A 67 -8.74 -6.40 -22.20
CA ILE A 67 -9.09 -7.54 -23.05
C ILE A 67 -10.48 -7.32 -23.67
N THR A 68 -11.47 -6.92 -22.86
CA THR A 68 -12.82 -6.63 -23.38
C THR A 68 -12.84 -5.49 -24.38
N MET A 69 -12.01 -4.45 -24.17
CA MET A 69 -11.88 -3.33 -25.11
C MET A 69 -11.27 -3.79 -26.44
N LEU A 70 -10.21 -4.58 -26.41
CA LEU A 70 -9.57 -5.12 -27.61
C LEU A 70 -10.51 -6.04 -28.40
N VAL A 71 -11.28 -6.90 -27.71
CA VAL A 71 -12.27 -7.77 -28.36
C VAL A 71 -13.41 -6.95 -28.96
N TYR A 72 -13.93 -5.94 -28.26
CA TYR A 72 -14.99 -5.08 -28.79
C TYR A 72 -14.55 -4.26 -30.00
N LEU A 73 -13.33 -3.70 -29.97
CA LEU A 73 -12.75 -3.01 -31.13
C LEU A 73 -12.50 -4.00 -32.27
N GLY A 74 -11.91 -5.16 -32.00
CA GLY A 74 -11.72 -6.22 -33.00
C GLY A 74 -13.03 -6.65 -33.66
N ALA A 75 -14.10 -6.81 -32.89
CA ALA A 75 -15.42 -7.20 -33.42
C ALA A 75 -16.17 -6.06 -34.14
N LYS A 76 -15.78 -4.80 -33.96
CA LYS A 76 -16.38 -3.65 -34.65
C LYS A 76 -15.64 -3.25 -35.92
N TYR A 77 -14.35 -3.55 -36.00
CA TYR A 77 -13.46 -3.07 -37.06
C TYR A 77 -12.89 -4.19 -37.96
N LEU A 78 -13.27 -5.45 -37.74
CA LEU A 78 -13.22 -6.56 -38.71
C LEU A 78 -14.62 -6.90 -39.19
#